data_AF-F6D5N4-F1
#
_entry.id   AF-F6D5N4-F1
#
_cell.length_a   1.000
_cell.length_b   1.000
_cell.length_c   1.000
_cell.angle_alpha   90.00
_cell.angle_beta   90.00
_cell.angle_gamma   90.00
#
_symmetry.space_group_name_H-M   'P 1'
#
loop_
_entity.id
_entity.type
_entity.pdbx_description
1 polymer ?
#
loop_
_entity_poly.entity_id
_entity_poly.type
_entity_poly.pdbx_seq_one_letter_code
_entity_poly.pdbx_strand_id
1 'polypeptide(L)' 'MKIKLSEKCPKCGCQDKTIKRSLDPVHHAHATTGAVTCTKCGYVFKSRRDEEDKE' A
#
# COMPACT_ATOMS: atom_id res chain seq x y z
N MET A 1 0.41 -9.85 -2.17
CA MET A 1 0.37 -8.97 -0.97
C MET A 1 -0.55 -9.54 0.13
N LYS A 2 -0.01 -10.00 1.27
CA LYS A 2 -0.79 -10.26 2.49
C LYS A 2 -0.51 -9.13 3.50
N ILE A 3 -1.54 -8.41 3.94
CA ILE A 3 -1.46 -7.37 4.97
C ILE A 3 -2.46 -7.70 6.07
N LYS A 4 -2.04 -7.57 7.33
CA LYS A 4 -2.94 -7.68 8.49
C LYS A 4 -3.70 -6.34 8.64
N LEU A 5 -5.01 -6.36 8.40
CA LEU A 5 -5.86 -5.15 8.51
C LEU A 5 -5.89 -4.59 9.94
N SER A 6 -5.78 -5.46 10.95
CA SER A 6 -5.78 -5.08 12.37
C SER A 6 -4.44 -4.55 12.89
N GLU A 7 -3.37 -4.58 12.07
CA GLU A 7 -2.05 -4.13 12.49
C GLU A 7 -2.00 -2.61 12.61
N LYS A 8 -1.75 -2.12 13.82
CA LYS A 8 -1.65 -0.68 14.11
C LYS A 8 -0.40 -0.08 13.47
N CYS A 9 -0.49 1.18 13.07
CA CYS A 9 0.66 1.92 12.55
C CYS A 9 1.74 2.08 13.62
N PRO A 10 3.01 1.71 13.34
CA PRO A 10 4.09 1.82 14.32
C PRO A 10 4.46 3.27 14.66
N LYS A 11 4.12 4.24 13.80
CA LYS A 11 4.44 5.66 14.03
C LYS A 11 3.39 6.41 14.83
N CYS A 12 2.10 6.10 14.65
CA CYS A 12 1.02 6.91 15.23
C CYS A 12 -0.08 6.09 15.92
N GLY A 13 0.04 4.76 15.95
CA GLY A 13 -0.93 3.86 16.57
C GLY A 13 -2.28 3.74 15.84
N CYS A 14 -2.47 4.49 14.74
CA CYS A 14 -3.70 4.48 13.95
C CYS A 14 -3.86 3.12 13.24
N GLN A 15 -5.07 2.58 13.27
CA GLN A 15 -5.42 1.32 12.63
C GLN A 15 -5.87 1.52 11.18
N ASP A 16 -6.33 2.73 10.83
CA ASP A 16 -6.83 3.06 9.51
C ASP A 16 -5.69 3.13 8.49
N LYS A 17 -5.91 2.41 7.39
CA LYS A 17 -4.98 2.31 6.26
C LYS A 17 -5.66 2.75 4.98
N THR A 18 -4.96 3.57 4.22
CA THR A 18 -5.34 3.99 2.88
C THR A 18 -4.60 3.13 1.86
N ILE A 19 -5.36 2.48 0.99
CA ILE A 19 -4.84 1.69 -0.13
C ILE A 19 -4.75 2.61 -1.35
N LYS A 20 -3.53 2.87 -1.81
CA LYS A 20 -3.27 3.54 -3.08
C LYS A 20 -3.23 2.48 -4.18
N ARG A 21 -4.10 2.63 -5.18
CA ARG A 21 -4.12 1.80 -6.38
C ARG A 21 -3.22 2.42 -7.45
N SER A 22 -2.48 1.57 -8.15
CA SER A 22 -1.68 1.95 -9.31
C SER A 22 -2.34 1.39 -10.56
N LEU A 23 -2.73 2.27 -11.47
CA LEU A 23 -3.27 1.89 -12.77
C LEU A 23 -2.16 1.32 -13.65
N ASP A 24 -2.50 0.33 -14.46
CA ASP A 24 -1.65 -0.15 -15.54
C ASP A 24 -1.39 1.00 -16.52
N PRO A 25 -0.13 1.41 -16.74
CA PRO A 25 0.18 2.58 -17.55
C PRO A 25 -0.06 2.37 -19.05
N VAL A 26 -0.29 1.13 -19.49
CA VAL A 26 -0.49 0.81 -20.91
C VAL A 26 -1.97 0.74 -21.24
N HIS A 27 -2.74 0.01 -20.43
CA HIS A 27 -4.15 -0.29 -20.73
C HIS A 27 -5.10 0.62 -19.94
N HIS A 28 -4.65 1.25 -18.83
CA HIS A 28 -5.41 2.11 -17.91
C HIS A 28 -6.72 1.50 -17.37
N ALA A 29 -7.07 0.28 -17.77
CA ALA A 29 -8.29 -0.42 -17.44
C ALA A 29 -8.14 -1.30 -16.19
N HIS A 30 -6.90 -1.69 -15.86
CA HIS A 30 -6.60 -2.55 -14.72
C HIS A 30 -5.87 -1.76 -13.63
N ALA A 31 -6.46 -1.73 -12.45
CA ALA A 31 -5.85 -1.16 -11.25
C ALA A 31 -5.27 -2.28 -10.40
N THR A 32 -3.98 -2.18 -10.08
CA THR A 32 -3.31 -3.05 -9.10
C THR A 32 -3.17 -2.33 -7.77
N THR A 33 -2.98 -3.09 -6.69
CA THR A 33 -2.64 -2.49 -5.39
C THR A 33 -1.22 -1.94 -5.45
N GLY A 34 -1.08 -0.62 -5.35
CA GLY A 34 0.19 0.08 -5.48
C GLY A 34 0.92 0.29 -4.15
N ALA A 35 0.22 0.75 -3.12
CA ALA A 35 0.78 0.88 -1.78
C ALA A 35 -0.30 0.87 -0.71
N VAL A 36 0.06 0.43 0.50
CA VAL A 36 -0.79 0.56 1.68
C VAL A 36 -0.10 1.50 2.66
N THR A 37 -0.80 2.57 3.00
CA THR A 37 -0.26 3.67 3.81
C THR A 37 -1.16 3.94 5.01
N CYS A 38 -0.60 4.43 6.12
CA CYS A 38 -1.42 4.88 7.24
C CYS A 38 -2.13 6.19 6.88
N THR A 39 -3.43 6.26 7.14
CA THR A 39 -4.25 7.44 6.81
C THR A 39 -3.82 8.68 7.62
N LYS A 40 -3.36 8.49 8.86
CA LYS A 40 -3.05 9.61 9.77
C LYS A 40 -1.65 10.21 9.57
N CYS A 41 -0.64 9.38 9.33
CA CYS A 41 0.76 9.82 9.27
C CYS A 41 1.48 9.51 7.96
N GLY A 42 0.81 8.86 7.01
CA GLY A 42 1.40 8.50 5.71
C GLY A 42 2.43 7.37 5.76
N TYR A 43 2.59 6.68 6.89
CA TYR A 43 3.51 5.54 7.00
C TYR A 43 3.21 4.46 5.97
N VAL A 44 4.18 4.09 5.15
CA VAL A 44 4.04 3.04 4.13
C VAL A 44 4.24 1.69 4.79
N PHE A 45 3.19 0.87 4.83
CA PHE A 45 3.26 -0.51 5.32
C PHE A 45 3.86 -1.45 4.28
N LYS A 46 3.46 -1.26 3.02
CA LYS A 46 3.96 -2.03 1.89
C LYS A 46 3.76 -1.25 0.60
N SER A 47 4.74 -1.27 -0.30
CA SER A 47 4.59 -0.72 -1.64
C SER A 47 4.89 -1.78 -2.70
N ARG A 48 4.32 -1.61 -3.89
CA ARG A 48 4.51 -2.52 -5.03
C ARG A 48 5.96 -2.52 -5.54
N ARG A 49 6.65 -1.38 -5.44
CA ARG A 49 8.06 -1.25 -5.81
C ARG A 49 8.99 -2.16 -5.00
N ASP A 50 8.64 -2.42 -3.74
CA ASP A 50 9.39 -3.36 -2.89
C ASP A 50 9.29 -4.82 -3.39
N GLU A 51 8.29 -5.14 -4.24
CA GLU A 51 8.08 -6.47 -4.82
C GLU A 51 8.66 -6.58 -6.26
N GLU A 52 8.88 -5.47 -6.98
CA GLU A 52 9.42 -5.44 -8.35
C GLU A 52 10.97 -5.46 -8.40
N ASP A 53 11.68 -5.10 -7.32
CA ASP A 53 13.17 -5.09 -7.23
C ASP A 53 13.79 -6.49 -6.99
N LYS A 54 13.05 -7.57 -7.26
CA LYS A 54 13.48 -8.97 -7.03
C LYS A 54 13.54 -9.83 -8.28
N GLU A 55 13.51 -9.23 -9.46
CA GLU A 55 13.67 -9.93 -10.74
C GLU A 55 15.08 -9.76 -11.33
#